data_AF-A0A523XS46-F1
#
_entry.id   AF-A0A523XS46-F1
#
_cell.length_a   1.000
_cell.length_b   1.000
_cell.length_c   1.000
_cell.angle_alpha   90.00
_cell.angle_beta   90.00
_cell.angle_gamma   90.00
#
_symmetry.space_group_name_H-M   'P 1'
#
loop_
_entity.id
_entity.type
_entity.pdbx_description
1 polymer ?
#
loop_
_entity_poly.entity_id
_entity_poly.type
_entity_poly.pdbx_seq_one_letter_code
_entity_poly.pdbx_strand_id
1 'polypeptide(L)'
;DEHHTLLRDGFERSTPKIERIIRAATKAGALGCKINGSGGGGTILAFAPGNEKKVAEAIKKAGGVPYLTRIGQGASLTILRE
;
A
#
# COMPACT_ATOMS: atom_id res chain seq x y z
N ASP A 1 -2.80 7.50 -10.29
CA ASP A 1 -2.32 8.05 -9.01
C ASP A 1 -2.73 9.50 -8.72
N GLU A 2 -3.74 10.07 -9.39
CA GLU A 2 -4.17 11.48 -9.17
C GLU A 2 -4.54 11.80 -7.71
N HIS A 3 -5.27 10.90 -7.04
CA HIS A 3 -5.62 11.08 -5.63
C HIS A 3 -4.37 11.11 -4.72
N HIS A 4 -3.31 10.37 -5.04
CA HIS A 4 -2.08 10.41 -4.25
C HIS A 4 -1.40 11.78 -4.36
N THR A 5 -1.42 12.40 -5.55
CA THR A 5 -0.90 13.77 -5.75
C THR A 5 -1.61 14.77 -4.85
N LEU A 6 -2.95 14.71 -4.74
CA LEU A 6 -3.71 15.58 -3.83
C LEU A 6 -3.33 15.35 -2.36
N LEU A 7 -3.16 14.08 -1.95
CA LEU A 7 -2.76 13.75 -0.58
C LEU A 7 -1.34 14.24 -0.28
N ARG A 8 -0.41 14.10 -1.22
CA ARG A 8 0.99 14.50 -1.05
C ARG A 8 1.15 16.01 -1.07
N ASP A 9 0.62 16.68 -2.09
CA ASP A 9 0.93 18.08 -2.37
C ASP A 9 -0.11 19.03 -1.78
N GLY A 10 -1.38 18.62 -1.74
CA GLY A 10 -2.47 19.45 -1.21
C GLY A 10 -2.67 19.31 0.30
N PHE A 11 -2.44 18.12 0.85
CA PHE A 11 -2.67 17.82 2.27
C PHE A 11 -1.41 17.45 3.05
N GLU A 12 -0.24 17.43 2.38
CA GLU A 12 1.06 17.12 2.99
C GLU A 12 1.08 15.80 3.76
N ARG A 13 0.35 14.79 3.25
CA ARG A 13 0.18 13.50 3.93
C ARG A 13 1.26 12.49 3.64
N SER A 14 2.17 12.74 2.70
CA SER A 14 3.24 11.79 2.39
C SER A 14 4.55 12.15 3.09
N THR A 15 5.52 11.24 3.02
CA THR A 15 6.87 11.45 3.54
C THR A 15 7.91 10.99 2.53
N PRO A 16 9.18 11.44 2.63
CA PRO A 16 10.24 10.96 1.75
C PRO A 16 10.39 9.43 1.71
N LYS A 17 10.15 8.76 2.86
CA LYS A 17 10.16 7.29 2.93
C LYS A 17 9.00 6.68 2.14
N ILE A 18 7.79 7.22 2.29
CA ILE A 18 6.60 6.73 1.57
C ILE A 18 6.77 6.95 0.07
N GLU A 19 7.19 8.14 -0.37
CA GLU A 19 7.41 8.43 -1.79
C GLU A 19 8.46 7.54 -2.44
N ARG A 20 9.53 7.19 -1.69
CA ARG A 20 10.53 6.22 -2.16
C ARG A 20 9.92 4.84 -2.39
N ILE A 21 9.08 4.37 -1.47
CA ILE A 21 8.42 3.06 -1.57
C ILE A 21 7.41 3.05 -2.73
N ILE A 22 6.58 4.09 -2.86
CA ILE A 22 5.62 4.25 -3.96
C ILE A 22 6.35 4.20 -5.30
N ARG A 23 7.43 4.97 -5.48
CA ARG A 23 8.25 4.93 -6.71
C ARG A 23 8.81 3.55 -7.00
N ALA A 24 9.27 2.82 -5.98
CA ALA A 24 9.78 1.47 -6.16
C ALA A 24 8.69 0.48 -6.59
N ALA A 25 7.50 0.56 -5.99
CA ALA A 25 6.34 -0.26 -6.34
C ALA A 25 5.88 0.01 -7.79
N THR A 26 5.71 1.28 -8.17
CA THR A 26 5.32 1.67 -9.53
C THR A 26 6.33 1.20 -10.57
N LYS A 27 7.64 1.41 -10.34
CA LYS A 27 8.71 0.92 -11.24
C LYS A 27 8.73 -0.61 -11.37
N ALA A 28 8.30 -1.33 -10.34
CA ALA A 28 8.25 -2.79 -10.35
C ALA A 28 7.04 -3.37 -11.09
N GLY A 29 6.03 -2.54 -11.43
CA GLY A 29 4.85 -2.95 -12.18
C GLY A 29 3.53 -2.82 -11.43
N ALA A 30 3.47 -2.04 -10.34
CA ALA A 30 2.19 -1.66 -9.76
C ALA A 30 1.42 -0.73 -10.71
N LEU A 31 0.14 -1.02 -10.94
CA LEU A 31 -0.77 -0.21 -11.76
C LEU A 31 -1.21 1.07 -11.04
N GLY A 32 -1.18 1.06 -9.70
CA GLY A 32 -1.43 2.23 -8.87
C GLY A 32 -0.86 2.03 -7.47
N CYS A 33 -0.43 3.12 -6.84
CA CYS A 33 0.12 3.06 -5.50
C CYS A 33 -0.08 4.38 -4.75
N LYS A 34 -0.64 4.32 -3.54
CA LYS A 34 -0.90 5.51 -2.72
C LYS A 34 -0.73 5.27 -1.23
N ILE A 35 -0.53 6.36 -0.49
CA ILE A 35 -0.71 6.36 0.96
C ILE A 35 -2.19 6.18 1.34
N ASN A 36 -2.44 5.48 2.45
CA ASN A 36 -3.78 5.32 3.03
C ASN A 36 -3.77 5.58 4.54
N GLY A 37 -4.96 5.65 5.13
CA GLY A 37 -5.12 6.09 6.53
C GLY A 37 -4.99 7.61 6.66
N SER A 38 -4.57 8.08 7.84
CA SER A 38 -4.46 9.52 8.16
C SER A 38 -3.34 10.24 7.41
N GLY A 39 -2.29 9.53 6.99
CA GLY A 39 -1.07 10.12 6.41
C GLY A 39 0.06 10.32 7.42
N GLY A 40 1.15 10.96 6.98
CA GLY A 40 2.36 11.27 7.75
C GLY A 40 3.34 10.09 7.90
N GLY A 41 3.05 8.95 7.28
CA GLY A 41 3.81 7.71 7.42
C GLY A 41 2.89 6.50 7.31
N GLY A 42 3.27 5.39 7.95
CA GLY A 42 2.44 4.20 8.02
C GLY A 42 2.45 3.37 6.73
N THR A 43 1.26 3.10 6.21
CA THR A 43 1.03 2.11 5.15
C THR A 43 0.71 2.74 3.80
N ILE A 44 1.00 1.98 2.75
CA ILE A 44 0.57 2.25 1.39
C ILE A 44 -0.25 1.06 0.89
N LEU A 45 -1.10 1.31 -0.10
CA LEU A 45 -1.67 0.27 -0.93
C LEU A 45 -1.00 0.31 -2.30
N ALA A 46 -0.45 -0.82 -2.74
CA ALA A 46 0.06 -1.02 -4.09
C ALA A 46 -0.82 -2.04 -4.82
N PHE A 47 -1.48 -1.62 -5.89
CA PHE A 47 -2.33 -2.47 -6.72
C PHE A 47 -1.49 -3.03 -7.88
N ALA A 48 -1.23 -4.33 -7.88
CA ALA A 48 -0.28 -4.97 -8.79
C ALA A 48 -0.71 -6.38 -9.24
N PRO A 49 -1.92 -6.55 -9.81
CA PRO A 49 -2.38 -7.86 -10.25
C PRO A 49 -1.39 -8.51 -11.23
N GLY A 50 -0.98 -9.75 -10.95
CA GLY A 50 0.01 -10.50 -11.74
C GLY A 50 1.48 -10.09 -11.51
N ASN A 51 1.73 -9.03 -10.75
CA ASN A 51 3.07 -8.54 -10.41
C ASN A 51 3.31 -8.47 -8.90
N GLU A 52 2.45 -9.08 -8.08
CA GLU A 52 2.37 -8.87 -6.62
C GLU A 52 3.70 -9.20 -5.93
N LYS A 53 4.31 -10.35 -6.26
CA LYS A 53 5.60 -10.77 -5.68
C LYS A 53 6.74 -9.84 -6.07
N LYS A 54 6.79 -9.41 -7.34
CA LYS A 54 7.83 -8.51 -7.85
C LYS A 54 7.73 -7.14 -7.18
N VAL A 55 6.51 -6.63 -7.03
CA VAL A 55 6.23 -5.37 -6.33
C VAL A 55 6.54 -5.48 -4.83
N ALA A 56 6.18 -6.58 -4.19
CA ALA A 56 6.52 -6.84 -2.78
C ALA A 56 8.04 -6.80 -2.55
N GLU A 57 8.83 -7.49 -3.39
CA GLU A 57 10.29 -7.45 -3.28
C GLU A 57 10.87 -6.05 -3.50
N ALA A 58 10.31 -5.26 -4.42
CA ALA A 58 10.72 -3.87 -4.62
C ALA A 58 10.41 -2.99 -3.40
N ILE A 59 9.23 -3.16 -2.78
CA ILE A 59 8.84 -2.48 -1.53
C ILE A 59 9.81 -2.83 -0.41
N LYS A 60 10.16 -4.12 -0.26
CA LYS A 60 11.12 -4.60 0.73
C LYS A 60 12.48 -3.95 0.54
N LYS A 61 13.01 -3.95 -0.69
CA LYS A 61 14.29 -3.29 -1.03
C LYS A 61 14.28 -1.78 -0.81
N ALA A 62 13.13 -1.14 -0.92
CA ALA A 62 12.96 0.30 -0.65
C ALA A 62 12.83 0.65 0.85
N GLY A 63 12.83 -0.35 1.73
CA GLY A 63 12.73 -0.21 3.18
C GLY A 63 11.30 -0.24 3.73
N GLY A 64 10.36 -0.83 2.98
CA GLY A 64 9.01 -1.17 3.43
C GLY A 64 8.89 -2.63 3.89
N VAL A 65 7.75 -2.99 4.47
CA VAL A 65 7.41 -4.37 4.84
C VAL A 65 6.15 -4.76 4.07
N PRO A 66 6.26 -5.53 2.98
CA PRO A 66 5.12 -5.88 2.15
C PRO A 66 4.29 -7.01 2.77
N TYR A 67 2.97 -6.92 2.61
CA TYR A 67 2.04 -8.01 2.88
C TYR A 67 1.22 -8.25 1.61
N LEU A 68 1.17 -9.50 1.15
CA LEU A 68 0.27 -9.87 0.06
C LEU A 68 -1.13 -10.02 0.64
N THR A 69 -2.04 -9.11 0.27
CA THR A 69 -3.37 -9.03 0.87
C THR A 69 -4.44 -9.52 -0.11
N ARG A 70 -5.58 -9.93 0.47
CA ARG A 70 -6.82 -10.26 -0.23
C ARG A 70 -7.96 -9.56 0.49
N ILE A 71 -9.09 -9.38 -0.20
CA ILE A 71 -10.30 -8.86 0.43
C ILE A 71 -10.76 -9.88 1.48
N GLY A 72 -10.85 -9.44 2.74
CA GLY A 72 -11.34 -10.27 3.84
C GLY A 72 -12.87 -10.36 3.86
N GLN A 73 -13.39 -11.35 4.58
CA GLN A 73 -14.85 -11.57 4.73
C GLN A 73 -15.56 -10.42 5.49
N GLY A 74 -14.82 -9.62 6.26
CA GLY A 74 -15.39 -8.66 7.18
C GLY A 74 -15.67 -9.30 8.55
N ALA A 75 -16.53 -8.67 9.34
CA ALA A 75 -16.89 -9.15 10.67
C ALA A 75 -17.82 -10.37 10.59
N SER A 76 -17.57 -11.38 11.44
CA SER A 76 -18.40 -12.59 11.54
C SER A 76 -18.59 -13.00 13.00
N LEU A 77 -19.74 -13.60 13.31
CA LEU A 77 -20.05 -14.19 14.61
C LEU A 77 -19.95 -15.72 14.51
N THR A 78 -19.10 -16.33 15.35
CA THR A 78 -19.07 -17.78 15.54
C THR A 78 -19.70 -18.10 16.89
N ILE A 79 -20.83 -18.80 16.88
CA ILE A 79 -21.48 -19.27 18.11
C ILE A 79 -20.93 -20.66 18.43
N LEU A 80 -20.17 -20.77 19.51
CA LEU A 80 -19.74 -22.05 20.06
C LEU A 80 -20.90 -22.61 20.90
N ARG A 81 -21.26 -23.88 20.69
CA ARG A 81 -22.18 -24.62 21.55
C ARG A 81 -21.38 -25.66 22.33
N GLU A 82 -21.78 -25.90 23.57
CA GLU A 82 -21.28 -26.98 24.42
C GLU A 82 -21.60 -28.36 23.84
#